data_AF-Q16SR1-F1
#
_entry.id   AF-Q16SR1-F1
#
_cell.length_a   1.000
_cell.length_b   1.000
_cell.length_c   1.000
_cell.angle_alpha   90.00
_cell.angle_beta   90.00
_cell.angle_gamma   90.00
#
_symmetry.space_group_name_H-M   'P 1'
#
loop_
_entity.id
_entity.type
_entity.pdbx_description
1 polymer ?
#
loop_
_entity_poly.entity_id
_entity_poly.type
_entity_poly.pdbx_seq_one_letter_code
_entity_poly.pdbx_strand_id
1 'polypeptide(L)'
;MKEWIYRMQPVQLYIVLVLSILYFLVQLFLSHISHALVLLVDSYHMLCNIIALTGCILTIKVSFEDRFIEIPVPPNGDSASSISCSADLQEKVKAKVRQQRENSLKNTFGWTRIDVLTMLVVCIFLASFCFSAVVEALQTLSHIHHQDAMHYPIPVLILGAMGLILNGFCYLLIGGYTYHQGSFLYITSSGTVILDRVVTGDGIRKGERRLSGSRRHVAAAAAGSPKRQSVRELMRDICSTIFVIVCSMIVHYTNEDEDTSKFVDPLCSIMSCVVLMVLSYPYMKESGMILLQTIPNTIDIEIFEQSLLKTFPHVVSVHDLHIWQLSGEKYVATAHIIFEDHKVYPEINDMVINFFHDQGISKVTIQPDAKDATDANTSTSSCLMQCRQEACLQKHCC
;
A
#
# COMPACT_ATOMS: atom_id res chain seq x y z
N MET A 1 28.06 -14.39 -8.02
CA MET A 1 27.76 -14.24 -6.58
C MET A 1 27.49 -12.78 -6.19
N LYS A 2 28.36 -11.81 -6.53
CA LYS A 2 28.12 -10.37 -6.28
C LYS A 2 26.83 -9.83 -6.90
N GLU A 3 26.55 -10.12 -8.17
CA GLU A 3 25.29 -9.77 -8.88
C GLU A 3 24.03 -10.30 -8.18
N TRP A 4 24.08 -11.53 -7.65
CA TRP A 4 22.96 -12.16 -6.96
C TRP A 4 22.69 -11.51 -5.60
N ILE A 5 23.74 -11.11 -4.89
CA ILE A 5 23.65 -10.42 -3.59
C ILE A 5 23.07 -9.01 -3.75
N TYR A 6 23.43 -8.27 -4.81
CA TYR A 6 22.80 -6.98 -5.11
C TYR A 6 21.29 -7.12 -5.43
N ARG A 7 20.88 -8.21 -6.09
CA ARG A 7 19.46 -8.50 -6.38
C ARG A 7 18.64 -8.90 -5.15
N MET A 8 19.31 -9.24 -4.05
CA MET A 8 18.71 -9.61 -2.76
C MET A 8 18.63 -8.42 -1.79
N GLN A 9 18.99 -7.20 -2.22
CA GLN A 9 18.71 -6.00 -1.45
C GLN A 9 17.21 -5.69 -1.51
N PRO A 10 16.57 -5.39 -0.38
CA PRO A 10 17.12 -5.31 0.97
C PRO A 10 17.22 -6.68 1.67
N VAL A 11 18.42 -7.02 2.16
CA VAL A 11 18.72 -8.31 2.81
C VAL A 11 17.89 -8.51 4.10
N GLN A 12 17.53 -7.41 4.77
CA GLN A 12 16.73 -7.40 6.00
C GLN A 12 15.37 -8.08 5.81
N LEU A 13 14.69 -7.86 4.67
CA LEU A 13 13.37 -8.48 4.41
C LEU A 13 13.49 -9.99 4.24
N TYR A 14 14.55 -10.48 3.59
CA TYR A 14 14.79 -11.92 3.43
C TYR A 14 15.17 -12.59 4.75
N ILE A 15 15.96 -11.93 5.60
CA ILE A 15 16.29 -12.45 6.94
C ILE A 15 15.00 -12.63 7.75
N VAL A 16 14.16 -11.60 7.81
CA VAL A 16 12.87 -11.68 8.52
C VAL A 16 11.98 -12.77 7.93
N LEU A 17 11.90 -12.89 6.60
CA LEU A 17 11.11 -13.92 5.94
C LEU A 17 11.56 -15.33 6.33
N VAL A 18 12.86 -15.62 6.27
CA VAL A 18 13.41 -16.94 6.61
C VAL A 18 13.16 -17.27 8.08
N LEU A 19 13.40 -16.32 8.98
CA LEU A 19 13.14 -16.50 10.42
C LEU A 19 11.65 -16.77 10.69
N SER A 20 10.77 -16.05 10.01
CA SER A 20 9.32 -16.21 10.15
C SER A 20 8.84 -17.57 9.64
N ILE A 21 9.38 -18.05 8.52
CA ILE A 21 9.07 -19.38 7.98
C ILE A 21 9.53 -20.47 8.95
N LEU A 22 10.76 -20.39 9.47
CA LEU A 22 11.28 -21.36 10.43
C LEU A 22 10.42 -21.39 11.71
N TYR A 23 10.07 -20.22 12.23
CA TYR A 23 9.21 -20.11 13.41
C TYR A 23 7.81 -20.68 13.15
N PHE A 24 7.19 -20.36 12.02
CA PHE A 24 5.89 -20.90 11.60
C PHE A 24 5.88 -22.43 11.56
N LEU A 25 6.93 -23.05 10.99
CA LEU A 25 7.02 -24.52 10.92
C LEU A 25 7.09 -25.16 12.32
N VAL A 26 7.84 -24.54 13.24
CA VAL A 26 7.92 -25.01 14.63
C VAL A 26 6.58 -24.84 15.35
N GLN A 27 5.89 -23.72 15.15
CA GLN A 27 4.55 -23.47 15.70
C GLN A 27 3.52 -24.48 15.21
N LEU A 28 3.47 -24.72 13.90
CA LEU A 28 2.51 -25.64 13.31
C LEU A 28 2.72 -27.08 13.81
N PHE A 29 3.98 -27.50 13.89
CA PHE A 29 4.34 -28.81 14.42
C PHE A 29 3.96 -28.96 15.90
N LEU A 30 4.32 -27.98 16.73
CA LEU A 30 3.99 -28.01 18.16
C LEU A 30 2.49 -27.87 18.43
N SER A 31 1.76 -27.10 17.63
CA SER A 31 0.30 -27.01 17.71
C SER A 31 -0.35 -28.38 17.50
N HIS A 32 0.09 -29.14 16.49
CA HIS A 32 -0.45 -30.48 16.24
C HIS A 32 -0.09 -31.48 17.35
N ILE A 33 1.09 -31.37 17.96
CA ILE A 33 1.50 -32.27 19.07
C ILE A 33 0.79 -31.92 20.37
N SER A 34 0.62 -30.62 20.66
CA SER A 34 0.00 -30.14 21.89
C SER A 34 -1.52 -30.13 21.85
N HIS A 35 -2.12 -30.32 20.66
CA HIS A 35 -3.55 -30.08 20.42
C HIS A 35 -4.01 -28.69 20.86
N ALA A 36 -3.12 -27.69 20.81
CA ALA A 36 -3.40 -26.31 21.21
C ALA A 36 -4.01 -25.53 20.03
N LEU A 37 -5.30 -25.23 20.12
CA LEU A 37 -6.05 -24.43 19.15
C LEU A 37 -5.59 -22.97 19.17
N VAL A 38 -5.29 -22.40 20.33
CA VAL A 38 -4.78 -21.02 20.41
C VAL A 38 -3.44 -20.87 19.68
N LEU A 39 -2.58 -21.90 19.75
CA LEU A 39 -1.31 -21.93 19.04
C LEU A 39 -1.53 -22.16 17.54
N LEU A 40 -2.55 -22.93 17.16
CA LEU A 40 -2.94 -23.10 15.75
C LEU A 40 -3.35 -21.76 15.14
N VAL A 41 -4.18 -20.98 15.84
CA VAL A 41 -4.58 -19.62 15.43
C VAL A 41 -3.37 -18.70 15.27
N ASP A 42 -2.42 -18.73 16.21
CA ASP A 42 -1.18 -17.94 16.11
C ASP A 42 -0.33 -18.37 14.90
N SER A 43 -0.27 -19.67 14.60
CA SER A 43 0.43 -20.16 13.40
C SER A 43 -0.22 -19.70 12.09
N TYR A 44 -1.56 -19.63 12.02
CA TYR A 44 -2.28 -19.10 10.86
C TYR A 44 -2.05 -17.60 10.68
N HIS A 45 -1.99 -16.86 11.77
CA HIS A 45 -1.62 -15.45 11.73
C HIS A 45 -0.18 -15.25 11.23
N MET A 46 0.77 -16.08 11.69
CA MET A 46 2.15 -16.07 11.18
C MET A 46 2.24 -16.43 9.69
N LEU A 47 1.42 -17.37 9.21
CA LEU A 47 1.33 -17.66 7.77
C LEU A 47 0.86 -16.44 6.97
N CYS A 48 -0.15 -15.73 7.47
CA CYS A 48 -0.64 -14.49 6.86
C CYS A 48 0.48 -13.43 6.80
N ASN A 49 1.27 -13.31 7.85
CA ASN A 49 2.43 -12.42 7.91
C ASN A 49 3.52 -12.78 6.88
N ILE A 50 3.78 -14.09 6.67
CA ILE A 50 4.69 -14.59 5.64
C ILE A 50 4.19 -14.22 4.23
N ILE A 51 2.90 -14.39 3.97
CA ILE A 51 2.28 -14.03 2.68
C ILE A 51 2.39 -12.52 2.45
N ALA A 52 2.07 -11.71 3.45
CA ALA A 52 2.19 -10.25 3.38
C ALA A 52 3.62 -9.80 3.08
N LEU A 53 4.61 -10.36 3.79
CA LEU A 53 6.03 -10.05 3.57
C LEU A 53 6.52 -10.48 2.19
N THR A 54 6.07 -11.64 1.70
CA THR A 54 6.39 -12.12 0.37
C THR A 54 5.83 -11.19 -0.70
N GLY A 55 4.59 -10.74 -0.55
CA GLY A 55 3.98 -9.75 -1.45
C GLY A 55 4.70 -8.42 -1.42
N CYS A 56 5.14 -7.95 -0.24
CA CYS A 56 5.96 -6.74 -0.14
C CYS A 56 7.29 -6.87 -0.90
N ILE A 57 7.99 -8.00 -0.77
CA ILE A 57 9.23 -8.28 -1.52
C ILE A 57 8.95 -8.29 -3.03
N LEU A 58 7.83 -8.88 -3.45
CA LEU A 58 7.41 -8.89 -4.85
C LEU A 58 7.17 -7.46 -5.37
N THR A 59 6.43 -6.62 -4.64
CA THR A 59 6.16 -5.24 -5.05
C THR A 59 7.44 -4.42 -5.16
N ILE A 60 8.35 -4.56 -4.19
CA ILE A 60 9.66 -3.90 -4.24
C ILE A 60 10.44 -4.31 -5.48
N LYS A 61 10.49 -5.62 -5.79
CA LYS A 61 11.21 -6.14 -6.95
C LYS A 61 10.63 -5.63 -8.26
N VAL A 62 9.30 -5.62 -8.38
CA VAL A 62 8.63 -5.12 -9.59
C VAL A 62 8.83 -3.62 -9.74
N SER A 63 8.71 -2.85 -8.65
CA SER A 63 8.94 -1.40 -8.66
C SER A 63 10.40 -1.02 -8.94
N PHE A 64 11.36 -1.86 -8.55
CA PHE A 64 12.78 -1.66 -8.84
C PHE A 64 13.06 -1.89 -10.32
N GLU A 65 12.51 -2.97 -10.92
CA GLU A 65 12.66 -3.25 -12.35
C GLU A 65 12.13 -2.08 -13.21
N ASP A 66 11.00 -1.47 -12.82
CA ASP A 66 10.44 -0.29 -13.52
C ASP A 66 11.40 0.93 -13.50
N ARG A 67 12.17 1.15 -12.40
CA ARG A 67 13.11 2.29 -12.30
C ARG A 67 14.36 2.17 -13.16
N PHE A 68 14.85 0.97 -13.45
CA PHE A 68 15.99 0.81 -14.38
C PHE A 68 15.60 1.05 -15.84
N ILE A 69 14.30 0.97 -16.16
CA ILE A 69 13.78 1.19 -17.51
C ILE A 69 13.72 2.69 -17.86
N GLU A 70 13.57 3.59 -16.87
CA GLU A 70 13.50 5.03 -17.08
C GLU A 70 14.85 5.74 -17.28
N ILE A 71 15.99 5.06 -17.05
CA ILE A 71 17.31 5.66 -17.28
C ILE A 71 17.49 5.84 -18.80
N PRO A 72 17.54 7.08 -19.32
CA PRO A 72 17.71 7.30 -20.73
C PRO A 72 19.08 6.80 -21.16
N VAL A 73 19.14 6.08 -22.28
CA VAL A 73 20.38 5.97 -23.05
C VAL A 73 20.83 7.41 -23.33
N PRO A 74 22.05 7.82 -22.96
CA PRO A 74 22.51 9.18 -23.21
C PRO A 74 22.39 9.47 -24.72
N PRO A 75 21.95 10.67 -25.11
CA PRO A 75 21.95 11.04 -26.51
C PRO A 75 23.40 10.98 -26.98
N ASN A 76 23.62 10.32 -28.12
CA ASN A 76 24.92 10.08 -28.75
C ASN A 76 25.92 11.22 -28.44
N GLY A 77 26.83 10.96 -27.50
CA GLY A 77 28.03 11.73 -27.34
C GLY A 77 29.06 11.13 -28.29
N ASP A 78 29.35 11.84 -29.37
CA ASP A 78 30.47 11.58 -30.26
C ASP A 78 31.75 11.46 -29.43
N SER A 79 32.20 10.24 -29.18
CA SER A 79 33.51 9.94 -28.60
C SER A 79 33.83 8.48 -28.89
N ALA A 80 34.48 8.27 -30.04
CA ALA A 80 35.09 7.01 -30.40
C ALA A 80 36.01 6.53 -29.27
N SER A 81 35.61 5.47 -28.58
CA SER A 81 36.55 4.53 -27.96
C SER A 81 35.94 3.14 -27.96
N SER A 82 36.73 2.22 -28.48
CA SER A 82 36.38 0.89 -28.95
C SER A 82 35.97 -0.07 -27.84
N ILE A 83 34.68 -0.42 -27.82
CA ILE A 83 34.25 -1.79 -27.50
C ILE A 83 33.29 -2.16 -28.63
N SER A 84 33.72 -3.05 -29.52
CA SER A 84 32.86 -3.67 -30.54
C SER A 84 31.84 -4.56 -29.85
N CYS A 85 30.81 -3.95 -29.27
CA CYS A 85 29.58 -4.62 -28.91
C CYS A 85 28.95 -5.05 -30.24
N SER A 86 28.89 -6.36 -30.50
CA SER A 86 28.32 -6.91 -31.74
C SER A 86 26.96 -6.26 -32.00
N ALA A 87 26.69 -5.85 -33.24
CA ALA A 87 25.41 -5.26 -33.64
C ALA A 87 24.21 -6.13 -33.19
N ASP A 88 24.40 -7.45 -33.16
CA ASP A 88 23.44 -8.43 -32.60
C ASP A 88 23.13 -8.21 -31.12
N LEU A 89 24.10 -7.83 -30.30
CA LEU A 89 23.88 -7.58 -28.88
C LEU A 89 23.12 -6.26 -28.69
N GLN A 90 23.44 -5.25 -29.50
CA GLN A 90 22.75 -3.97 -29.49
C GLN A 90 21.29 -4.09 -29.97
N GLU A 91 21.04 -4.94 -30.96
CA GLU A 91 19.70 -5.26 -31.46
C GLU A 91 18.91 -6.12 -30.46
N LYS A 92 19.55 -7.13 -29.82
CA LYS A 92 18.94 -7.90 -28.73
C LYS A 92 18.58 -7.04 -27.53
N VAL A 93 19.42 -6.07 -27.16
CA VAL A 93 19.11 -5.11 -26.10
C VAL A 93 17.94 -4.22 -26.51
N LYS A 94 17.93 -3.65 -27.72
CA LYS A 94 16.82 -2.83 -28.22
C LYS A 94 15.51 -3.61 -28.34
N ALA A 95 15.55 -4.84 -28.82
CA ALA A 95 14.38 -5.73 -28.92
C ALA A 95 13.85 -6.08 -27.53
N LYS A 96 14.73 -6.38 -26.57
CA LYS A 96 14.36 -6.66 -25.18
C LYS A 96 13.78 -5.43 -24.48
N VAL A 97 14.36 -4.24 -24.69
CA VAL A 97 13.83 -2.95 -24.20
C VAL A 97 12.47 -2.63 -24.82
N ARG A 98 12.30 -2.86 -26.13
CA ARG A 98 11.03 -2.64 -26.84
C ARG A 98 9.95 -3.62 -26.36
N GLN A 99 10.28 -4.90 -26.21
CA GLN A 99 9.36 -5.91 -25.71
C GLN A 99 9.01 -5.70 -24.23
N GLN A 100 9.94 -5.21 -23.39
CA GLN A 100 9.65 -4.79 -22.02
C GLN A 100 8.78 -3.53 -21.99
N ARG A 101 8.99 -2.56 -22.89
CA ARG A 101 8.13 -1.39 -23.06
C ARG A 101 6.71 -1.77 -23.51
N GLU A 102 6.58 -2.74 -24.42
CA GLU A 102 5.29 -3.29 -24.84
C GLU A 102 4.58 -4.05 -23.70
N ASN A 103 5.31 -4.75 -22.85
CA ASN A 103 4.74 -5.36 -21.63
C ASN A 103 4.34 -4.31 -20.59
N SER A 104 5.07 -3.20 -20.46
CA SER A 104 4.69 -2.03 -19.66
C SER A 104 3.40 -1.37 -20.20
N LEU A 105 3.19 -1.36 -21.53
CA LEU A 105 1.96 -0.83 -22.14
C LEU A 105 0.67 -1.60 -21.76
N LYS A 106 0.76 -2.88 -21.36
CA LYS A 106 -0.40 -3.61 -20.80
C LYS A 106 -0.84 -3.06 -19.45
N ASN A 107 0.06 -2.42 -18.70
CA ASN A 107 -0.22 -1.86 -17.39
C ASN A 107 0.22 -0.39 -17.31
N THR A 108 -0.66 0.50 -17.78
CA THR A 108 -0.40 1.94 -17.97
C THR A 108 -0.01 2.68 -16.68
N PHE A 109 -0.46 2.21 -15.52
CA PHE A 109 -0.09 2.77 -14.21
C PHE A 109 0.98 1.96 -13.46
N GLY A 110 1.55 0.94 -14.13
CA GLY A 110 2.48 0.00 -13.52
C GLY A 110 1.85 -0.85 -12.43
N TRP A 111 2.68 -1.65 -11.76
CA TRP A 111 2.22 -2.62 -10.76
C TRP A 111 2.01 -2.03 -9.36
N THR A 112 1.63 -0.75 -9.32
CA THR A 112 1.47 0.03 -8.09
C THR A 112 0.39 -0.53 -7.15
N ARG A 113 -0.61 -1.24 -7.68
CA ARG A 113 -1.70 -1.86 -6.92
C ARG A 113 -1.41 -3.26 -6.36
N ILE A 114 -0.22 -3.85 -6.61
CA ILE A 114 0.11 -5.20 -6.09
C ILE A 114 0.03 -5.24 -4.56
N ASP A 115 0.47 -4.19 -3.87
CA ASP A 115 0.40 -4.14 -2.40
C ASP A 115 -1.04 -4.27 -1.91
N VAL A 116 -1.93 -3.44 -2.44
CA VAL A 116 -3.35 -3.42 -2.07
C VAL A 116 -4.01 -4.78 -2.34
N LEU A 117 -3.68 -5.40 -3.48
CA LEU A 117 -4.17 -6.73 -3.81
C LEU A 117 -3.65 -7.80 -2.85
N THR A 118 -2.36 -7.75 -2.50
CA THR A 118 -1.76 -8.65 -1.52
C THR A 118 -2.49 -8.52 -0.19
N MET A 119 -2.73 -7.31 0.27
CA MET A 119 -3.45 -7.07 1.54
C MET A 119 -4.86 -7.64 1.53
N LEU A 120 -5.59 -7.49 0.44
CA LEU A 120 -6.90 -8.10 0.30
C LEU A 120 -6.83 -9.63 0.37
N VAL A 121 -5.86 -10.23 -0.34
CA VAL A 121 -5.65 -11.69 -0.32
C VAL A 121 -5.36 -12.18 1.09
N VAL A 122 -4.46 -11.52 1.82
CA VAL A 122 -4.13 -11.91 3.21
C VAL A 122 -5.34 -11.75 4.12
N CYS A 123 -6.17 -10.71 3.96
CA CYS A 123 -7.40 -10.55 4.74
C CYS A 123 -8.39 -11.71 4.50
N ILE A 124 -8.52 -12.17 3.25
CA ILE A 124 -9.39 -13.30 2.89
C ILE A 124 -8.89 -14.60 3.54
N PHE A 125 -7.58 -14.86 3.46
CA PHE A 125 -6.98 -16.03 4.12
C PHE A 125 -7.16 -15.96 5.64
N LEU A 126 -6.89 -14.81 6.26
CA LEU A 126 -7.08 -14.61 7.69
C LEU A 126 -8.52 -14.88 8.12
N ALA A 127 -9.51 -14.34 7.39
CA ALA A 127 -10.93 -14.58 7.67
C ALA A 127 -11.31 -16.06 7.53
N SER A 128 -10.81 -16.74 6.50
CA SER A 128 -11.03 -18.17 6.27
C SER A 128 -10.44 -19.02 7.41
N PHE A 129 -9.19 -18.75 7.80
CA PHE A 129 -8.54 -19.45 8.90
C PHE A 129 -9.19 -19.18 10.25
N CYS A 130 -9.58 -17.94 10.53
CA CYS A 130 -10.33 -17.60 11.74
C CYS A 130 -11.68 -18.33 11.78
N PHE A 131 -12.40 -18.40 10.65
CA PHE A 131 -13.64 -19.16 10.57
C PHE A 131 -13.42 -20.65 10.85
N SER A 132 -12.43 -21.26 10.21
CA SER A 132 -12.08 -22.67 10.44
C SER A 132 -11.73 -22.94 11.90
N ALA A 133 -10.87 -22.10 12.50
CA ALA A 133 -10.45 -22.25 13.89
C ALA A 133 -11.60 -22.04 14.89
N VAL A 134 -12.51 -21.11 14.62
CA VAL A 134 -13.72 -20.92 15.44
C VAL A 134 -14.64 -22.15 15.35
N VAL A 135 -14.83 -22.71 14.15
CA VAL A 135 -15.62 -23.94 13.99
C VAL A 135 -15.00 -25.10 14.77
N GLU A 136 -13.68 -25.28 14.67
CA GLU A 136 -12.94 -26.30 15.41
C GLU A 136 -13.04 -26.09 16.92
N ALA A 137 -12.86 -24.86 17.41
CA ALA A 137 -13.01 -24.52 18.82
C ALA A 137 -14.43 -24.76 19.35
N LEU A 138 -15.46 -24.45 18.57
CA LEU A 138 -16.85 -24.74 18.93
C LEU A 138 -17.14 -26.25 18.94
N GLN A 139 -16.57 -27.01 18.00
CA GLN A 139 -16.66 -28.46 17.99
C GLN A 139 -15.98 -29.05 19.23
N THR A 140 -14.78 -28.59 19.58
CA THR A 140 -14.06 -28.97 20.80
C THR A 140 -14.86 -28.65 22.06
N LEU A 141 -15.48 -27.47 22.11
CA LEU A 141 -16.34 -27.07 23.24
C LEU A 141 -17.58 -27.97 23.37
N SER A 142 -18.17 -28.40 22.25
CA SER A 142 -19.35 -29.27 22.26
C SER A 142 -19.03 -30.73 22.64
N HIS A 143 -17.83 -31.23 22.29
CA HIS A 143 -17.38 -32.60 22.56
C HIS A 143 -16.41 -32.69 23.75
N ILE A 144 -16.42 -31.68 24.63
CA ILE A 144 -15.48 -31.50 25.74
C ILE A 144 -15.36 -32.73 26.66
N HIS A 145 -16.43 -33.53 26.79
CA HIS A 145 -16.46 -34.70 27.67
C HIS A 145 -15.55 -35.85 27.20
N HIS A 146 -15.08 -35.84 25.96
CA HIS A 146 -14.23 -36.88 25.39
C HIS A 146 -12.88 -36.36 24.86
N GLN A 147 -12.62 -35.06 24.99
CA GLN A 147 -11.38 -34.46 24.51
C GLN A 147 -10.45 -34.12 25.68
N ASP A 148 -9.17 -34.37 25.46
CA ASP A 148 -8.11 -34.08 26.40
C ASP A 148 -7.76 -32.59 26.38
N ALA A 149 -7.27 -32.09 27.51
CA ALA A 149 -6.75 -30.73 27.60
C ALA A 149 -5.46 -30.56 26.77
N MET A 150 -5.04 -29.30 26.61
CA MET A 150 -3.77 -28.96 25.96
C MET A 150 -2.60 -29.77 26.55
N HIS A 151 -1.93 -30.54 25.69
CA HIS A 151 -0.77 -31.31 26.08
C HIS A 151 0.49 -30.43 26.06
N TYR A 152 1.32 -30.54 27.11
CA TYR A 152 2.59 -29.82 27.22
C TYR A 152 2.47 -28.28 27.19
N PRO A 153 1.80 -27.64 28.17
CA PRO A 153 1.63 -26.19 28.22
C PRO A 153 2.97 -25.43 28.37
N ILE A 154 4.01 -26.04 28.95
CA ILE A 154 5.31 -25.38 29.14
C ILE A 154 6.04 -25.13 27.80
N PRO A 155 6.19 -26.12 26.89
CA PRO A 155 6.68 -25.87 25.54
C PRO A 155 5.88 -24.81 24.76
N VAL A 156 4.55 -24.81 24.87
CA VAL A 156 3.70 -23.81 24.21
C VAL A 156 3.98 -22.40 24.77
N LEU A 157 4.15 -22.27 26.08
CA LEU A 157 4.55 -21.02 26.74
C LEU A 157 5.90 -20.49 26.26
N ILE A 158 6.93 -21.36 26.21
CA ILE A 158 8.26 -21.01 25.72
C ILE A 158 8.19 -20.53 24.27
N LEU A 159 7.40 -21.22 23.44
CA LEU A 159 7.23 -20.85 22.04
C LEU A 159 6.51 -19.50 21.87
N GLY A 160 5.53 -19.21 22.72
CA GLY A 160 4.90 -17.89 22.81
C GLY A 160 5.90 -16.80 23.18
N ALA A 161 6.75 -17.02 24.18
CA ALA A 161 7.79 -16.06 24.55
C ALA A 161 8.81 -15.82 23.43
N MET A 162 9.23 -16.89 22.73
CA MET A 162 10.08 -16.79 21.53
C MET A 162 9.40 -16.01 20.40
N GLY A 163 8.08 -16.18 20.22
CA GLY A 163 7.29 -15.41 19.27
C GLY A 163 7.28 -13.92 19.57
N LEU A 164 7.16 -13.55 20.84
CA LEU A 164 7.20 -12.14 21.26
C LEU A 164 8.56 -11.50 20.96
N ILE A 165 9.65 -12.25 21.19
CA ILE A 165 11.01 -11.82 20.83
C ILE A 165 11.15 -11.66 19.31
N LEU A 166 10.65 -12.62 18.53
CA LEU A 166 10.69 -12.55 17.06
C LEU A 166 9.90 -11.35 16.54
N ASN A 167 8.68 -11.13 17.03
CA ASN A 167 7.85 -9.97 16.70
C ASN A 167 8.58 -8.65 17.02
N GLY A 168 9.23 -8.56 18.19
CA GLY A 168 10.04 -7.40 18.57
C GLY A 168 11.25 -7.19 17.63
N PHE A 169 11.95 -8.26 17.28
CA PHE A 169 13.07 -8.22 16.33
C PHE A 169 12.60 -7.78 14.93
N CYS A 170 11.48 -8.28 14.45
CA CYS A 170 10.88 -7.89 13.17
C CYS A 170 10.44 -6.42 13.19
N TYR A 171 9.87 -5.95 14.31
CA TYR A 171 9.54 -4.54 14.49
C TYR A 171 10.78 -3.64 14.44
N LEU A 172 11.89 -4.05 15.06
CA LEU A 172 13.14 -3.28 15.04
C LEU A 172 13.81 -3.26 13.66
N LEU A 173 13.74 -4.36 12.89
CA LEU A 173 14.40 -4.45 11.59
C LEU A 173 13.61 -3.76 10.47
N ILE A 174 12.30 -3.99 10.41
CA ILE A 174 11.46 -3.57 9.27
C ILE A 174 10.22 -2.77 9.69
N GLY A 175 10.01 -2.52 10.98
CA GLY A 175 8.82 -1.81 11.48
C GLY A 175 7.59 -2.69 11.72
N GLY A 176 7.72 -4.02 11.62
CA GLY A 176 6.67 -5.01 11.89
C GLY A 176 6.27 -5.80 10.64
N TYR A 177 5.26 -6.67 10.76
CA TYR A 177 4.67 -7.38 9.62
C TYR A 177 3.60 -6.49 8.96
N THR A 178 4.01 -5.31 8.50
CA THR A 178 3.03 -4.26 8.19
C THR A 178 2.29 -4.50 6.88
N TYR A 179 0.99 -4.22 6.90
CA TYR A 179 0.05 -4.32 5.78
C TYR A 179 0.15 -3.17 4.75
N HIS A 180 1.27 -2.45 4.68
CA HIS A 180 1.36 -1.25 3.83
C HIS A 180 2.79 -0.85 3.40
N GLN A 181 3.75 -1.76 3.52
CA GLN A 181 5.18 -1.43 3.42
C GLN A 181 5.66 -0.97 2.03
N GLY A 182 5.02 -1.38 0.93
CA GLY A 182 5.48 -0.95 -0.39
C GLY A 182 5.28 0.55 -0.68
N SER A 183 4.49 1.26 0.16
CA SER A 183 4.37 2.73 0.12
C SER A 183 5.31 3.46 1.09
N PHE A 184 5.86 2.80 2.12
CA PHE A 184 6.62 3.44 3.22
C PHE A 184 8.07 2.96 3.35
N LEU A 185 8.44 1.86 2.68
CA LEU A 185 9.84 1.41 2.62
C LEU A 185 10.54 2.06 1.44
N TYR A 186 11.34 3.08 1.71
CA TYR A 186 12.29 3.57 0.71
C TYR A 186 13.59 2.79 0.86
N ILE A 187 13.93 2.03 -0.18
CA ILE A 187 15.23 1.36 -0.27
C ILE A 187 16.19 2.38 -0.88
N THR A 188 17.14 2.83 -0.07
CA THR A 188 18.26 3.64 -0.56
C THR A 188 19.04 2.84 -1.60
N SER A 189 19.71 3.52 -2.54
CA SER A 189 20.58 2.89 -3.54
C SER A 189 21.69 2.00 -2.95
N SER A 190 21.95 2.11 -1.64
CA SER A 190 22.85 1.25 -0.86
C SER A 190 22.23 -0.06 -0.34
N GLY A 191 20.92 -0.27 -0.52
CA GLY A 191 20.19 -1.46 -0.06
C GLY A 191 19.81 -1.47 1.42
N THR A 192 19.96 -0.33 2.10
CA THR A 192 19.49 -0.14 3.47
C THR A 192 17.98 0.12 3.46
N VAL A 193 17.23 -0.55 4.32
CA VAL A 193 15.82 -0.26 4.55
C VAL A 193 15.73 0.96 5.45
N ILE A 194 15.31 2.10 4.90
CA ILE A 194 14.97 3.26 5.72
C ILE A 194 13.45 3.28 5.86
N LEU A 195 12.99 3.25 7.10
CA LEU A 195 11.59 3.46 7.43
C LEU A 195 11.31 4.96 7.30
N ASP A 196 10.97 5.41 6.10
CA ASP A 196 10.51 6.78 5.91
C ASP A 196 9.02 6.80 6.24
N ARG A 197 8.71 7.10 7.52
CA ARG A 197 7.36 7.53 7.88
C ARG A 197 7.20 8.94 7.35
N VAL A 198 7.04 9.05 6.04
CA VAL A 198 6.64 10.30 5.41
C VAL A 198 5.35 10.73 6.08
N VAL A 199 5.39 11.96 6.54
CA VAL A 199 4.37 12.61 7.35
C VAL A 199 3.09 12.66 6.53
N THR A 200 2.16 11.77 6.83
CA THR A 200 0.77 11.96 6.41
C THR A 200 0.20 13.12 7.21
N GLY A 201 -0.21 14.17 6.49
CA GLY A 201 -1.36 14.97 6.91
C GLY A 201 -1.12 16.45 7.08
N ASP A 202 -0.80 17.16 5.99
CA ASP A 202 -1.36 18.49 5.74
C ASP A 202 -2.20 18.46 4.45
N GLY A 203 -3.11 17.48 4.34
CA GLY A 203 -4.27 17.61 3.46
C GLY A 203 -5.28 18.54 4.13
N ILE A 204 -5.96 19.40 3.36
CA ILE A 204 -6.83 20.47 3.86
C ILE A 204 -7.87 19.91 4.85
N ARG A 205 -7.61 20.06 6.16
CA ARG A 205 -8.61 19.86 7.21
C ARG A 205 -9.51 21.09 7.27
N LYS A 206 -10.81 20.86 7.46
CA LYS A 206 -11.84 21.87 7.70
C LYS A 206 -11.42 22.79 8.87
N GLY A 207 -10.84 23.96 8.56
CA GLY A 207 -10.54 25.01 9.54
C GLY A 207 -9.15 25.66 9.48
N GLU A 208 -8.15 25.11 8.78
CA GLU A 208 -6.80 25.71 8.79
C GLU A 208 -6.46 26.39 7.45
N ARG A 209 -6.64 27.72 7.41
CA ARG A 209 -6.07 28.58 6.36
C ARG A 209 -4.60 28.83 6.64
N ARG A 210 -3.69 28.33 5.79
CA ARG A 210 -2.35 28.94 5.63
C ARG A 210 -2.31 29.68 4.31
N LEU A 211 -2.39 31.01 4.41
CA LEU A 211 -2.10 31.94 3.33
C LEU A 211 -0.59 31.89 3.03
N SER A 212 -0.26 31.88 1.74
CA SER A 212 1.09 31.82 1.18
C SER A 212 2.06 32.84 1.77
N GLY A 213 3.31 32.41 1.95
CA GLY A 213 4.43 33.32 2.21
C GLY A 213 5.69 32.62 2.71
N SER A 214 6.68 32.50 1.81
CA SER A 214 8.10 32.23 2.12
C SER A 214 8.54 30.77 2.28
N ARG A 215 9.27 30.32 1.26
CA ARG A 215 10.20 29.20 1.24
C ARG A 215 11.26 29.37 2.34
N ARG A 216 11.03 28.86 3.56
CA ARG A 216 12.06 28.68 4.61
C ARG A 216 11.74 27.47 5.50
N HIS A 217 12.65 26.49 5.44
CA HIS A 217 12.87 25.42 6.42
C HIS A 217 11.63 24.68 6.96
N VAL A 218 11.34 23.52 6.36
CA VAL A 218 10.57 22.45 7.00
C VAL A 218 11.43 21.83 8.10
N ALA A 219 11.57 22.54 9.21
CA ALA A 219 12.11 22.02 10.46
C ALA A 219 11.38 22.76 11.59
N ALA A 220 10.69 21.99 12.44
CA ALA A 220 10.03 22.43 13.67
C ALA A 220 8.68 23.17 13.54
N ALA A 221 7.61 22.44 13.19
CA ALA A 221 6.29 22.60 13.82
C ALA A 221 5.30 21.52 13.35
N ALA A 222 5.08 20.47 14.16
CA ALA A 222 3.78 19.80 14.38
C ALA A 222 3.95 18.47 15.16
N ALA A 223 3.98 18.56 16.48
CA ALA A 223 3.80 17.41 17.37
C ALA A 223 2.29 17.02 17.39
N GLY A 224 1.86 16.14 16.48
CA GLY A 224 0.43 15.81 16.27
C GLY A 224 0.17 14.36 15.82
N SER A 225 0.67 13.39 16.60
CA SER A 225 0.38 11.93 16.67
C SER A 225 0.40 11.02 15.40
N PRO A 226 1.60 10.66 14.91
CA PRO A 226 1.87 9.45 14.12
C PRO A 226 2.04 8.15 14.96
N LYS A 227 1.87 8.21 16.30
CA LYS A 227 2.07 7.06 17.21
C LYS A 227 0.95 6.01 17.16
N ARG A 228 -0.30 6.39 16.88
CA ARG A 228 -1.47 5.50 17.06
C ARG A 228 -1.57 4.41 15.99
N GLN A 229 -1.24 4.72 14.74
CA GLN A 229 -1.28 3.77 13.63
C GLN A 229 -0.23 2.67 13.81
N SER A 230 1.00 3.08 14.12
CA SER A 230 2.11 2.17 14.50
C SER A 230 1.79 1.25 15.68
N VAL A 231 1.06 1.75 16.67
CA VAL A 231 0.71 0.94 17.84
C VAL A 231 -0.36 -0.10 17.48
N ARG A 232 -1.35 0.24 16.64
CA ARG A 232 -2.38 -0.73 16.21
C ARG A 232 -1.78 -1.88 15.39
N GLU A 233 -0.83 -1.57 14.50
CA GLU A 233 -0.09 -2.57 13.72
C GLU A 233 0.68 -3.52 14.63
N LEU A 234 1.46 -2.96 15.56
CA LEU A 234 2.20 -3.76 16.54
C LEU A 234 1.27 -4.59 17.43
N MET A 235 0.17 -4.00 17.91
CA MET A 235 -0.81 -4.70 18.74
C MET A 235 -1.41 -5.89 18.00
N ARG A 236 -1.74 -5.74 16.72
CA ARG A 236 -2.22 -6.86 15.90
C ARG A 236 -1.17 -7.98 15.84
N ASP A 237 0.07 -7.63 15.55
CA ASP A 237 1.17 -8.59 15.37
C ASP A 237 1.47 -9.40 16.66
N ILE A 238 1.40 -8.76 17.84
CA ILE A 238 1.72 -9.42 19.12
C ILE A 238 0.50 -10.03 19.82
N CYS A 239 -0.72 -9.65 19.48
CA CYS A 239 -1.91 -10.03 20.25
C CYS A 239 -2.15 -11.53 20.24
N SER A 240 -1.98 -12.21 19.10
CA SER A 240 -2.13 -13.65 18.99
C SER A 240 -1.11 -14.39 19.87
N THR A 241 0.13 -13.92 19.89
CA THR A 241 1.19 -14.47 20.74
C THR A 241 0.92 -14.24 22.23
N ILE A 242 0.35 -13.08 22.61
CA ILE A 242 -0.07 -12.83 24.00
C ILE A 242 -1.14 -13.82 24.43
N PHE A 243 -2.13 -14.12 23.57
CA PHE A 243 -3.14 -15.13 23.87
C PHE A 243 -2.53 -16.51 24.09
N VAL A 244 -1.53 -16.91 23.29
CA VAL A 244 -0.80 -18.19 23.48
C VAL A 244 -0.12 -18.24 24.86
N ILE A 245 0.60 -17.16 25.23
CA ILE A 245 1.28 -17.07 26.53
C ILE A 245 0.27 -17.17 27.68
N VAL A 246 -0.78 -16.35 27.64
CA VAL A 246 -1.81 -16.29 28.70
C VAL A 246 -2.53 -17.63 28.82
N CYS A 247 -2.95 -18.22 27.70
CA CYS A 247 -3.62 -19.52 27.69
C CYS A 247 -2.73 -20.61 28.28
N SER A 248 -1.47 -20.68 27.86
CA SER A 248 -0.52 -21.69 28.36
C SER A 248 -0.23 -21.53 29.84
N MET A 249 -0.13 -20.29 30.33
CA MET A 249 0.04 -20.01 31.75
C MET A 249 -1.18 -20.45 32.56
N ILE A 250 -2.40 -20.11 32.11
CA ILE A 250 -3.63 -20.50 32.79
C ILE A 250 -3.73 -22.02 32.88
N VAL A 251 -3.60 -22.72 31.73
CA VAL A 251 -3.62 -24.19 31.66
C VAL A 251 -2.58 -24.80 32.60
N HIS A 252 -1.36 -24.24 32.64
CA HIS A 252 -0.30 -24.76 33.52
C HIS A 252 -0.68 -24.69 35.02
N TYR A 253 -1.28 -23.57 35.45
CA TYR A 253 -1.69 -23.39 36.86
C TYR A 253 -2.99 -24.11 37.21
N THR A 254 -3.91 -24.29 36.25
CA THR A 254 -5.20 -24.97 36.46
C THR A 254 -5.13 -26.46 36.09
N ASN A 255 -3.94 -27.03 35.90
CA ASN A 255 -3.79 -28.46 35.58
C ASN A 255 -4.31 -29.38 36.69
N GLU A 256 -4.39 -28.91 37.93
CA GLU A 256 -4.97 -29.66 39.04
C GLU A 256 -6.51 -29.76 38.92
N ASP A 257 -7.15 -28.79 38.28
CA ASP A 257 -8.59 -28.73 38.01
C ASP A 257 -8.87 -29.15 36.55
N GLU A 258 -8.88 -30.47 36.31
CA GLU A 258 -8.98 -31.08 34.99
C GLU A 258 -10.19 -30.60 34.17
N ASP A 259 -11.31 -30.31 34.83
CA ASP A 259 -12.53 -29.83 34.19
C ASP A 259 -12.39 -28.41 33.65
N THR A 260 -11.68 -27.52 34.36
CA THR A 260 -11.54 -26.11 33.96
C THR A 260 -10.53 -25.95 32.82
N SER A 261 -9.43 -26.71 32.87
CA SER A 261 -8.34 -26.64 31.89
C SER A 261 -8.79 -26.91 30.45
N LYS A 262 -9.76 -27.82 30.26
CA LYS A 262 -10.31 -28.20 28.94
C LYS A 262 -11.00 -27.04 28.21
N PHE A 263 -11.59 -26.08 28.94
CA PHE A 263 -12.34 -24.96 28.35
C PHE A 263 -11.46 -23.76 27.96
N VAL A 264 -10.25 -23.65 28.54
CA VAL A 264 -9.41 -22.46 28.40
C VAL A 264 -8.96 -22.27 26.96
N ASP A 265 -8.40 -23.30 26.34
CA ASP A 265 -7.82 -23.22 24.99
C ASP A 265 -8.85 -22.90 23.89
N PRO A 266 -10.04 -23.56 23.82
CA PRO A 266 -11.09 -23.20 22.87
C PRO A 266 -11.63 -21.78 23.07
N LEU A 267 -11.76 -21.32 24.32
CA LEU A 267 -12.24 -19.98 24.60
C LEU A 267 -11.19 -18.91 24.20
N CYS A 268 -9.92 -19.15 24.54
CA CYS A 268 -8.82 -18.27 24.16
C CYS A 268 -8.62 -18.22 22.65
N SER A 269 -8.80 -19.33 21.92
CA SER A 269 -8.69 -19.34 20.46
C SER A 269 -9.82 -18.55 19.79
N ILE A 270 -11.08 -18.70 20.24
CA ILE A 270 -12.21 -17.89 19.77
C ILE A 270 -11.97 -16.40 20.05
N MET A 271 -11.54 -16.06 21.27
CA MET A 271 -11.20 -14.67 21.62
C MET A 271 -10.07 -14.11 20.74
N SER A 272 -9.02 -14.90 20.51
CA SER A 272 -7.91 -14.53 19.63
C SER A 272 -8.40 -14.27 18.20
N CYS A 273 -9.23 -15.14 17.62
CA CYS A 273 -9.82 -14.94 16.29
C CYS A 273 -10.66 -13.66 16.21
N VAL A 274 -11.50 -13.38 17.21
CA VAL A 274 -12.32 -12.15 17.25
C VAL A 274 -11.42 -10.91 17.29
N VAL A 275 -10.40 -10.91 18.15
CA VAL A 275 -9.48 -9.77 18.26
C VAL A 275 -8.66 -9.59 16.98
N LEU A 276 -8.16 -10.67 16.37
CA LEU A 276 -7.46 -10.62 15.09
C LEU A 276 -8.34 -10.03 13.98
N MET A 277 -9.60 -10.43 13.89
CA MET A 277 -10.54 -9.90 12.91
C MET A 277 -10.85 -8.41 13.13
N VAL A 278 -11.07 -7.99 14.39
CA VAL A 278 -11.34 -6.58 14.72
C VAL A 278 -10.12 -5.71 14.42
N LEU A 279 -8.91 -6.16 14.76
CA LEU A 279 -7.68 -5.42 14.49
C LEU A 279 -7.33 -5.40 13.00
N SER A 280 -7.77 -6.39 12.23
CA SER A 280 -7.50 -6.48 10.78
C SER A 280 -8.54 -5.77 9.91
N TYR A 281 -9.76 -5.58 10.42
CA TYR A 281 -10.87 -4.94 9.70
C TYR A 281 -10.54 -3.57 9.06
N PRO A 282 -9.82 -2.64 9.74
CA PRO A 282 -9.47 -1.34 9.14
C PRO A 282 -8.66 -1.49 7.84
N TYR A 283 -7.71 -2.44 7.80
CA TYR A 283 -6.86 -2.68 6.62
C TYR A 283 -7.65 -3.33 5.48
N MET A 284 -8.56 -4.24 5.82
CA MET A 284 -9.47 -4.83 4.84
C MET A 284 -10.35 -3.77 4.19
N LYS A 285 -10.95 -2.88 5.01
CA LYS A 285 -11.77 -1.77 4.52
C LYS A 285 -10.95 -0.82 3.65
N GLU A 286 -9.78 -0.39 4.11
CA GLU A 286 -8.90 0.52 3.37
C GLU A 286 -8.49 -0.06 2.02
N SER A 287 -8.06 -1.33 1.98
CA SER A 287 -7.70 -2.01 0.74
C SER A 287 -8.87 -2.11 -0.25
N GLY A 288 -10.07 -2.41 0.26
CA GLY A 288 -11.30 -2.43 -0.54
C GLY A 288 -11.66 -1.06 -1.12
N MET A 289 -11.55 0.01 -0.33
CA MET A 289 -11.82 1.38 -0.76
C MET A 289 -10.86 1.84 -1.87
N ILE A 290 -9.57 1.50 -1.76
CA ILE A 290 -8.60 1.80 -2.82
C ILE A 290 -8.95 1.07 -4.13
N LEU A 291 -9.36 -0.20 -4.06
CA LEU A 291 -9.80 -0.95 -5.25
C LEU A 291 -11.07 -0.40 -5.88
N LEU A 292 -11.98 0.12 -5.06
CA LEU A 292 -13.20 0.82 -5.48
C LEU A 292 -12.94 2.25 -5.99
N GLN A 293 -11.68 2.71 -6.01
CA GLN A 293 -11.27 4.03 -6.51
C GLN A 293 -11.96 5.19 -5.78
N THR A 294 -12.17 5.04 -4.48
CA THR A 294 -12.83 6.07 -3.69
C THR A 294 -11.92 7.27 -3.43
N ILE A 295 -12.55 8.43 -3.20
CA ILE A 295 -11.88 9.68 -2.83
C ILE A 295 -11.14 9.49 -1.50
N PRO A 296 -9.88 9.96 -1.38
CA PRO A 296 -9.14 9.87 -0.13
C PRO A 296 -9.77 10.73 0.97
N ASN A 297 -9.81 10.22 2.20
CA ASN A 297 -10.40 10.92 3.35
C ASN A 297 -9.68 12.23 3.74
N THR A 298 -8.55 12.53 3.12
CA THR A 298 -7.73 13.72 3.38
C THR A 298 -8.13 14.95 2.56
N ILE A 299 -8.93 14.77 1.49
CA ILE A 299 -9.30 15.85 0.57
C ILE A 299 -10.82 16.02 0.60
N ASP A 300 -11.26 17.20 1.04
CA ASP A 300 -12.64 17.67 0.92
C ASP A 300 -12.78 18.35 -0.45
N ILE A 301 -13.62 17.77 -1.32
CA ILE A 301 -13.73 18.19 -2.73
C ILE A 301 -14.25 19.62 -2.80
N GLU A 302 -15.24 19.96 -1.98
CA GLU A 302 -15.88 21.27 -1.97
C GLU A 302 -14.89 22.36 -1.56
N ILE A 303 -14.05 22.10 -0.56
CA ILE A 303 -13.00 23.04 -0.14
C ILE A 303 -11.89 23.12 -1.20
N PHE A 304 -11.53 22.00 -1.82
CA PHE A 304 -10.53 21.95 -2.89
C PHE A 304 -10.97 22.81 -4.08
N GLU A 305 -12.21 22.64 -4.56
CA GLU A 305 -12.79 23.42 -5.65
C GLU A 305 -12.83 24.91 -5.32
N GLN A 306 -13.30 25.28 -4.12
CA GLN A 306 -13.32 26.68 -3.69
C GLN A 306 -11.91 27.30 -3.64
N SER A 307 -10.92 26.54 -3.18
CA SER A 307 -9.53 26.99 -3.13
C SER A 307 -8.96 27.18 -4.54
N LEU A 308 -9.29 26.28 -5.47
CA LEU A 308 -8.86 26.35 -6.86
C LEU A 308 -9.43 27.59 -7.56
N LEU A 309 -10.75 27.79 -7.48
CA LEU A 309 -11.44 28.95 -8.07
C LEU A 309 -10.97 30.28 -7.49
N LYS A 310 -10.65 30.31 -6.19
CA LYS A 310 -10.12 31.51 -5.54
C LYS A 310 -8.68 31.84 -5.96
N THR A 311 -7.88 30.82 -6.26
CA THR A 311 -6.45 30.99 -6.62
C THR A 311 -6.29 31.41 -8.08
N PHE A 312 -7.14 30.89 -8.96
CA PHE A 312 -7.07 31.14 -10.41
C PHE A 312 -8.33 31.87 -10.90
N PRO A 313 -8.34 33.21 -10.95
CA PRO A 313 -9.53 33.99 -11.33
C PRO A 313 -9.97 33.78 -12.78
N HIS A 314 -9.10 33.25 -13.64
CA HIS A 314 -9.42 32.90 -15.04
C HIS A 314 -10.13 31.54 -15.19
N VAL A 315 -10.28 30.79 -14.10
CA VAL A 315 -11.06 29.56 -14.05
C VAL A 315 -12.49 29.91 -13.67
N VAL A 316 -13.43 29.66 -14.58
CA VAL A 316 -14.85 30.00 -14.40
C VAL A 316 -15.53 28.95 -13.53
N SER A 317 -15.29 27.68 -13.81
CA SER A 317 -15.85 26.54 -13.08
C SER A 317 -15.02 25.28 -13.29
N VAL A 318 -15.19 24.32 -12.37
CA VAL A 318 -14.64 22.97 -12.48
C VAL A 318 -15.79 21.98 -12.37
N HIS A 319 -15.80 20.99 -13.24
CA HIS A 319 -16.77 19.89 -13.25
C HIS A 319 -16.05 18.56 -13.47
N ASP A 320 -16.76 17.46 -13.21
CA ASP A 320 -16.24 16.09 -13.34
C ASP A 320 -14.87 15.91 -12.66
N LEU A 321 -14.66 16.56 -11.52
CA LEU A 321 -13.47 16.41 -10.69
C LEU A 321 -13.50 15.05 -10.01
N HIS A 322 -12.68 14.14 -10.51
CA HIS A 322 -12.48 12.83 -9.93
C HIS A 322 -11.09 12.77 -9.32
N ILE A 323 -11.01 12.51 -8.02
CA ILE A 323 -9.77 12.29 -7.30
C ILE A 323 -9.86 10.91 -6.66
N TRP A 324 -8.91 10.04 -6.94
CA TRP A 324 -8.87 8.69 -6.37
C TRP A 324 -7.46 8.29 -5.93
N GLN A 325 -7.43 7.34 -5.00
CA GLN A 325 -6.20 6.73 -4.52
C GLN A 325 -5.77 5.59 -5.44
N LEU A 326 -4.53 5.64 -5.94
CA LEU A 326 -3.98 4.58 -6.78
C LEU A 326 -3.38 3.47 -5.93
N SER A 327 -2.53 3.83 -4.96
CA SER A 327 -1.91 2.93 -3.98
C SER A 327 -1.15 3.77 -2.95
N GLY A 328 -1.36 3.53 -1.65
CA GLY A 328 -0.76 4.35 -0.59
C GLY A 328 -0.94 5.84 -0.82
N GLU A 329 0.12 6.62 -0.72
CA GLU A 329 0.03 8.09 -0.85
C GLU A 329 0.02 8.59 -2.31
N LYS A 330 -0.12 7.69 -3.31
CA LYS A 330 -0.20 8.10 -4.72
C LYS A 330 -1.64 8.39 -5.10
N TYR A 331 -1.98 9.67 -5.20
CA TYR A 331 -3.29 10.13 -5.68
C TYR A 331 -3.24 10.51 -7.16
N VAL A 332 -4.33 10.24 -7.87
CA VAL A 332 -4.52 10.63 -9.26
C VAL A 332 -5.79 11.46 -9.35
N ALA A 333 -5.75 12.52 -10.14
CA ALA A 333 -6.90 13.36 -10.40
C ALA A 333 -7.14 13.56 -11.91
N THR A 334 -8.41 13.57 -12.29
CA THR A 334 -8.89 14.04 -13.58
C THR A 334 -9.91 15.14 -13.33
N ALA A 335 -9.79 16.26 -14.02
CA ALA A 335 -10.68 17.39 -13.85
C ALA A 335 -11.00 18.04 -15.19
N HIS A 336 -12.24 18.48 -15.37
CA HIS A 336 -12.64 19.33 -16.48
C HIS A 336 -12.72 20.76 -15.96
N ILE A 337 -11.97 21.66 -16.59
CA ILE A 337 -11.82 23.03 -16.12
C ILE A 337 -12.28 23.97 -17.24
N ILE A 338 -13.29 24.81 -16.94
CA ILE A 338 -13.77 25.84 -17.85
C ILE A 338 -12.93 27.09 -17.67
N PHE A 339 -12.24 27.49 -18.74
CA PHE A 339 -11.45 28.72 -18.78
C PHE A 339 -12.23 29.85 -19.45
N GLU A 340 -11.94 31.09 -19.06
CA GLU A 340 -12.57 32.29 -19.63
C GLU A 340 -12.24 32.47 -21.13
N ASP A 341 -10.99 32.24 -21.52
CA ASP A 341 -10.52 32.23 -22.91
C ASP A 341 -9.62 31.00 -23.12
N HIS A 342 -9.76 30.36 -24.28
CA HIS A 342 -8.95 29.21 -24.69
C HIS A 342 -7.44 29.53 -24.74
N LYS A 343 -7.07 30.79 -24.96
CA LYS A 343 -5.67 31.24 -24.97
C LYS A 343 -5.01 31.28 -23.60
N VAL A 344 -5.81 31.33 -22.53
CA VAL A 344 -5.30 31.42 -21.15
C VAL A 344 -4.83 30.06 -20.66
N TYR A 345 -5.45 28.97 -21.13
CA TYR A 345 -5.11 27.61 -20.69
C TYR A 345 -3.61 27.28 -20.81
N PRO A 346 -2.94 27.45 -21.98
CA PRO A 346 -1.50 27.18 -22.11
C PRO A 346 -0.62 28.00 -21.15
N GLU A 347 -1.06 29.19 -20.75
CA GLU A 347 -0.29 30.07 -19.85
C GLU A 347 -0.40 29.65 -18.39
N ILE A 348 -1.57 29.15 -17.97
CA ILE A 348 -1.84 28.84 -16.56
C ILE A 348 -1.83 27.34 -16.22
N ASN A 349 -1.83 26.46 -17.23
CA ASN A 349 -1.91 25.00 -17.04
C ASN A 349 -0.84 24.49 -16.06
N ASP A 350 0.42 24.90 -16.22
CA ASP A 350 1.50 24.45 -15.34
C ASP A 350 1.31 24.93 -13.90
N MET A 351 0.76 26.13 -13.70
CA MET A 351 0.45 26.65 -12.36
C MET A 351 -0.71 25.90 -11.72
N VAL A 352 -1.73 25.52 -12.49
CA VAL A 352 -2.85 24.70 -12.02
C VAL A 352 -2.36 23.29 -11.67
N ILE A 353 -1.54 22.66 -12.51
CA ILE A 353 -0.94 21.36 -12.22
C ILE A 353 -0.10 21.42 -10.93
N ASN A 354 0.72 22.46 -10.77
CA ASN A 354 1.49 22.66 -9.55
C ASN A 354 0.60 22.85 -8.32
N PHE A 355 -0.54 23.54 -8.44
CA PHE A 355 -1.51 23.63 -7.35
C PHE A 355 -2.02 22.25 -6.94
N PHE A 356 -2.37 21.38 -7.88
CA PHE A 356 -2.79 20.00 -7.55
C PHE A 356 -1.66 19.20 -6.88
N HIS A 357 -0.42 19.36 -7.33
CA HIS A 357 0.76 18.75 -6.70
C HIS A 357 1.00 19.27 -5.28
N ASP A 358 0.81 20.57 -5.04
CA ASP A 358 0.90 21.18 -3.71
C ASP A 358 -0.19 20.65 -2.76
N GLN A 359 -1.31 20.17 -3.30
CA GLN A 359 -2.38 19.47 -2.56
C GLN A 359 -2.11 17.97 -2.39
N GLY A 360 -0.94 17.47 -2.81
CA GLY A 360 -0.54 16.07 -2.65
C GLY A 360 -0.96 15.14 -3.79
N ILE A 361 -1.52 15.66 -4.89
CA ILE A 361 -1.95 14.84 -6.03
C ILE A 361 -0.74 14.51 -6.90
N SER A 362 -0.45 13.22 -7.11
CA SER A 362 0.78 12.78 -7.78
C SER A 362 0.69 12.85 -9.31
N LYS A 363 -0.48 12.57 -9.89
CA LYS A 363 -0.72 12.63 -11.33
C LYS A 363 -2.02 13.36 -11.60
N VAL A 364 -1.98 14.32 -12.51
CA VAL A 364 -3.12 15.18 -12.82
C VAL A 364 -3.34 15.14 -14.33
N THR A 365 -4.60 15.03 -14.73
CA THR A 365 -5.01 15.23 -16.13
C THR A 365 -6.11 16.27 -16.16
N ILE A 366 -5.84 17.37 -16.84
CA ILE A 366 -6.78 18.49 -16.97
C ILE A 366 -7.32 18.45 -18.39
N GLN A 367 -8.63 18.37 -18.51
CA GLN A 367 -9.31 18.63 -19.77
C GLN A 367 -9.75 20.10 -19.77
N PRO A 368 -9.19 20.94 -20.66
CA PRO A 368 -9.65 22.31 -20.81
C PRO A 368 -10.95 22.33 -21.61
N ASP A 369 -12.00 22.86 -20.99
CA ASP A 369 -13.25 23.18 -21.66
C ASP A 369 -13.35 24.71 -21.83
N ALA A 370 -13.99 25.16 -22.91
CA ALA A 370 -14.25 26.58 -23.14
C ALA A 370 -15.69 26.90 -22.76
N LYS A 371 -15.94 28.14 -22.32
CA LYS A 371 -17.30 28.61 -22.11
C LYS A 371 -18.04 28.60 -23.45
N ASP A 372 -19.09 27.78 -23.58
CA ASP A 372 -19.92 27.75 -24.78
C ASP A 372 -20.48 29.15 -25.06
N ALA A 373 -20.28 29.63 -26.29
CA ALA A 373 -20.78 30.91 -26.77
C ALA A 373 -22.29 30.87 -27.08
N THR A 374 -23.09 30.28 -26.20
CA THR A 374 -24.55 30.23 -26.32
C THR A 374 -25.16 30.92 -25.11
N ASP A 375 -25.12 32.25 -25.14
CA ASP A 375 -26.22 33.13 -24.75
C ASP A 375 -25.84 34.61 -24.97
N ALA A 376 -25.60 34.97 -26.23
CA ALA A 376 -25.87 36.31 -26.76
C ALA A 376 -25.72 36.30 -28.28
N ASN A 377 -26.82 36.59 -28.97
CA ASN A 377 -26.89 36.73 -30.42
C ASN A 377 -25.75 37.59 -31.01
N THR A 378 -25.34 37.21 -32.23
CA THR A 378 -24.74 38.01 -33.33
C THR A 378 -23.23 37.85 -33.62
N SER A 379 -22.96 37.16 -34.74
CA SER A 379 -21.89 37.37 -35.75
C SER A 379 -20.41 37.30 -35.33
N THR A 380 -19.82 36.11 -35.40
CA THR A 380 -18.79 35.69 -36.40
C THR A 380 -18.18 34.37 -35.92
N SER A 381 -18.39 33.29 -36.68
CA SER A 381 -17.84 31.97 -36.41
C SER A 381 -16.32 31.96 -36.65
N SER A 382 -15.55 32.27 -35.61
CA SER A 382 -14.11 32.00 -35.57
C SER A 382 -13.90 30.49 -35.35
N CYS A 383 -13.62 29.75 -36.42
CA CYS A 383 -13.39 28.31 -36.37
C CYS A 383 -12.07 28.00 -35.65
N LEU A 384 -12.11 27.11 -34.65
CA LEU A 384 -10.98 26.77 -33.77
C LEU A 384 -9.90 25.93 -34.49
N MET A 385 -10.25 25.27 -35.59
CA MET A 385 -9.33 24.48 -36.42
C MET A 385 -9.34 25.03 -37.85
N GLN A 386 -8.28 25.73 -38.25
CA GLN A 386 -8.11 26.16 -39.63
C GLN A 386 -7.66 24.98 -40.51
N CYS A 387 -8.55 24.49 -41.38
CA CYS A 387 -8.18 23.50 -42.38
C CYS A 387 -7.13 24.09 -43.34
N ARG A 388 -5.99 23.41 -43.44
CA ARG A 388 -4.88 23.82 -44.33
C ARG A 388 -5.06 23.36 -45.79
N GLN A 389 -6.02 22.46 -46.05
CA GLN A 389 -6.35 21.88 -47.37
C GLN A 389 -7.86 21.65 -47.51
N GLU A 390 -8.40 21.80 -48.72
CA GLU A 390 -9.86 21.73 -48.99
C GLU A 390 -10.50 20.38 -48.63
N ALA A 391 -9.74 19.28 -48.67
CA ALA A 391 -10.24 17.94 -48.34
C ALA A 391 -10.65 17.76 -46.86
N CYS A 392 -10.26 18.70 -45.99
CA CYS A 392 -10.52 18.68 -44.55
C CYS A 392 -11.94 19.19 -44.19
N LEU A 393 -12.58 19.98 -45.06
CA LEU A 393 -13.92 20.56 -44.84
C LEU A 393 -15.03 19.51 -44.73
N GLN A 394 -14.89 18.35 -45.36
CA GLN A 394 -15.94 17.32 -45.37
C GLN A 394 -15.94 16.40 -44.14
N LYS A 395 -15.02 16.58 -43.17
CA LYS A 395 -14.79 15.62 -42.08
C LYS A 395 -14.85 16.22 -40.67
N HIS A 396 -15.83 17.08 -40.39
CA HIS A 396 -16.11 17.66 -39.05
C HIS A 396 -15.19 18.81 -38.59
N CYS A 397 -14.61 19.57 -39.51
CA CYS A 397 -14.23 20.96 -39.22
C CYS A 397 -15.25 21.86 -39.94
N CYS A 398 -15.65 22.98 -39.32
CA CYS A 398 -16.48 23.98 -40.01
C CYS A 398 -15.69 24.65 -41.13
#